data_AF-A0A538HFJ2-F1
#
_entry.id   AF-A0A538HFJ2-F1
#
_cell.length_a   1.000
_cell.length_b   1.000
_cell.length_c   1.000
_cell.angle_alpha   90.00
_cell.angle_beta   90.00
_cell.angle_gamma   90.00
#
_symmetry.space_group_name_H-M   'P 1'
#
loop_
_entity.id
_entity.type
_entity.pdbx_description
1 polymer ?
#
loop_
_entity_poly.entity_id
_entity_poly.type
_entity_poly.pdbx_seq_one_letter_code
_entity_poly.pdbx_strand_id
1 'polypeptide(L)'
;MLYNGGIYRALLVGHIMMVIIGFGAVFLGGVYGNLAKKRQGREGQAIAEAAYHVAGEVGEKFIMAVPVFGVLLVLASHKAAKFSQTWVWLALILFAIAFGVAQAVHMPNLRRMNALMGELNAMQPAPAGPGAMAGPPPQVLELLARGKKAAIVGTFLNVMVIVLVVLMVWKPGL
;
A
#
# COMPACT_ATOMS: atom_id res chain seq x y z
N MET A 1 28.27 -24.05 6.05
CA MET A 1 28.80 -22.67 5.90
C MET A 1 28.04 -21.91 4.80
N LEU A 2 26.71 -21.70 4.93
CA LEU A 2 25.88 -21.15 3.85
C LEU A 2 25.63 -19.62 3.95
N TYR A 3 26.23 -18.93 4.94
CA TYR A 3 25.94 -17.54 5.31
C TYR A 3 27.19 -16.66 5.51
N ASN A 4 28.33 -16.98 4.89
CA ASN A 4 29.64 -16.39 5.25
C ASN A 4 30.16 -15.27 4.34
N GLY A 5 29.38 -14.79 3.37
CA GLY A 5 29.74 -13.58 2.60
C GLY A 5 29.18 -12.32 3.25
N GLY A 6 30.02 -11.32 3.55
CA GLY A 6 29.58 -10.02 4.06
C GLY A 6 28.54 -9.35 3.17
N ILE A 7 28.65 -9.52 1.85
CA ILE A 7 27.71 -9.02 0.85
C ILE A 7 26.32 -9.64 0.99
N TYR A 8 26.23 -10.96 1.15
CA TYR A 8 24.93 -11.64 1.32
C TYR A 8 24.20 -11.12 2.56
N ARG A 9 24.92 -10.94 3.68
CA ARG A 9 24.34 -10.41 4.93
C ARG A 9 23.87 -8.97 4.75
N ALA A 10 24.65 -8.13 4.07
CA ALA A 10 24.27 -6.75 3.77
C ALA A 10 23.00 -6.70 2.90
N LEU A 11 22.92 -7.51 1.84
CA LEU A 11 21.73 -7.62 1.00
C LEU A 11 20.52 -8.14 1.77
N LEU A 12 20.72 -9.09 2.69
CA LEU A 12 19.64 -9.65 3.51
C LEU A 12 19.06 -8.60 4.45
N VAL A 13 19.92 -7.88 5.16
CA VAL A 13 19.52 -6.76 6.02
C VAL A 13 18.81 -5.70 5.20
N GLY A 14 19.37 -5.31 4.04
CA GLY A 14 18.75 -4.34 3.15
C GLY A 14 17.36 -4.77 2.68
N HIS A 15 17.20 -6.03 2.25
CA HIS A 15 15.90 -6.57 1.83
C HIS A 15 14.87 -6.48 2.96
N ILE A 16 15.22 -6.96 4.17
CA ILE A 16 14.34 -6.93 5.34
C ILE A 16 13.97 -5.49 5.69
N MET A 17 14.92 -4.56 5.62
CA MET A 17 14.65 -3.13 5.83
C MET A 17 13.65 -2.56 4.83
N MET A 18 13.78 -2.89 3.53
CA MET A 18 12.83 -2.46 2.50
C MET A 18 11.43 -3.02 2.77
N VAL A 19 11.34 -4.29 3.19
CA VAL A 19 10.07 -4.96 3.54
C VAL A 19 9.42 -4.27 4.75
N ILE A 20 10.16 -4.04 5.84
CA ILE A 20 9.63 -3.43 7.07
C ILE A 20 9.14 -2.01 6.80
N ILE A 21 9.96 -1.17 6.16
CA ILE A 21 9.61 0.24 5.91
C ILE A 21 8.48 0.33 4.89
N GLY A 22 8.62 -0.39 3.77
CA GLY A 22 7.66 -0.32 2.67
C GLY A 22 6.30 -0.87 3.06
N PHE A 23 6.25 -2.14 3.49
CA PHE A 23 4.98 -2.76 3.85
C PHE A 23 4.41 -2.19 5.15
N GLY A 24 5.23 -1.79 6.12
CA GLY A 24 4.76 -1.15 7.34
C GLY A 24 3.99 0.16 7.08
N ALA A 25 4.46 0.97 6.13
CA ALA A 25 3.80 2.22 5.75
C ALA A 25 2.40 2.00 5.16
N VAL A 26 2.22 0.96 4.32
CA VAL A 26 0.93 0.69 3.66
C VAL A 26 -0.03 -0.15 4.52
N PHE A 27 0.49 -1.03 5.38
CA PHE A 27 -0.32 -1.96 6.17
C PHE A 27 -1.29 -1.24 7.13
N LEU A 28 -0.86 -0.07 7.62
CA LEU A 28 -1.64 0.80 8.50
C LEU A 28 -2.61 1.75 7.77
N GLY A 29 -2.68 1.70 6.43
CA GLY A 29 -3.53 2.60 5.64
C GLY A 29 -5.00 2.57 6.05
N GLY A 30 -5.53 1.40 6.42
CA GLY A 30 -6.91 1.26 6.92
C GLY A 30 -7.14 1.96 8.27
N VAL A 31 -6.14 1.99 9.15
CA VAL A 31 -6.19 2.69 10.44
C VAL A 31 -6.29 4.19 10.20
N TYR A 32 -5.41 4.74 9.35
CA TYR A 32 -5.45 6.16 8.99
C TYR A 32 -6.75 6.55 8.28
N GLY A 33 -7.25 5.70 7.38
CA GLY A 33 -8.54 5.93 6.72
C GLY A 33 -9.71 6.00 7.69
N ASN A 34 -9.72 5.15 8.72
CA ASN A 34 -10.74 5.20 9.78
C ASN A 34 -10.60 6.44 10.67
N LEU A 35 -9.37 6.86 10.99
CA LEU A 35 -9.10 8.10 11.74
C LEU A 35 -9.57 9.34 10.96
N ALA A 36 -9.26 9.41 9.67
CA ALA A 36 -9.73 10.47 8.78
C ALA A 36 -11.27 10.55 8.74
N LYS A 37 -11.93 9.39 8.63
CA LYS A 37 -13.40 9.30 8.63
C LYS A 37 -14.02 9.80 9.95
N LYS A 38 -13.37 9.55 11.09
CA LYS A 38 -13.87 9.99 12.41
C LYS A 38 -13.75 11.49 12.62
N ARG A 39 -12.68 12.13 12.12
CA ARG A 39 -12.46 13.57 12.29
C ARG A 39 -13.31 14.42 11.34
N GLN A 40 -13.51 13.95 10.11
CA GLN A 40 -14.23 14.66 9.04
C GLN A 40 -13.63 16.05 8.73
N GLY A 41 -14.18 16.72 7.71
CA GLY A 41 -13.78 18.07 7.34
C GLY A 41 -12.28 18.21 7.03
N ARG A 42 -11.70 19.35 7.43
CA ARG A 42 -10.29 19.70 7.19
C ARG A 42 -9.32 18.81 7.99
N GLU A 43 -9.67 18.47 9.22
CA GLU A 43 -8.86 17.57 10.06
C GLU A 43 -8.79 16.16 9.46
N GLY A 44 -9.93 15.64 9.00
CA GLY A 44 -9.99 14.35 8.32
C GLY A 44 -9.18 14.32 7.03
N GLN A 45 -9.24 15.40 6.23
CA GLN A 45 -8.44 15.54 5.01
C GLN A 45 -6.95 15.55 5.32
N ALA A 46 -6.49 16.31 6.32
CA ALA A 46 -5.07 16.38 6.68
C ALA A 46 -4.51 15.00 7.06
N ILE A 47 -5.30 14.18 7.77
CA ILE A 47 -4.92 12.79 8.09
C ILE A 47 -4.83 11.94 6.82
N ALA A 48 -5.81 12.07 5.91
CA ALA A 48 -5.84 11.31 4.65
C ALA A 48 -4.67 11.68 3.72
N GLU A 49 -4.30 12.95 3.66
CA GLU A 49 -3.14 13.44 2.90
C GLU A 49 -1.82 12.97 3.48
N ALA A 50 -1.64 13.07 4.80
CA ALA A 50 -0.45 12.54 5.47
C ALA A 50 -0.30 11.03 5.25
N ALA A 51 -1.39 10.28 5.36
CA ALA A 51 -1.40 8.84 5.10
C ALA A 51 -1.07 8.53 3.63
N TYR A 52 -1.64 9.29 2.69
CA TYR A 52 -1.34 9.17 1.27
C TYR A 52 0.14 9.43 0.97
N HIS A 53 0.73 10.47 1.57
CA HIS A 53 2.13 10.80 1.37
C HIS A 53 3.06 9.72 1.94
N VAL A 54 2.83 9.29 3.18
CA VAL A 54 3.65 8.25 3.82
C VAL A 54 3.52 6.90 3.11
N ALA A 55 2.30 6.45 2.81
CA ALA A 55 2.09 5.15 2.18
C ALA A 55 2.42 5.16 0.69
N GLY A 56 1.97 6.18 -0.04
CA GLY A 56 2.03 6.23 -1.50
C GLY A 56 3.29 6.86 -2.08
N GLU A 57 3.98 7.75 -1.38
CA GLU A 57 5.22 8.33 -1.91
C GLU A 57 6.47 7.78 -1.24
N VAL A 58 6.43 7.59 0.08
CA VAL A 58 7.57 7.05 0.83
C VAL A 58 7.55 5.53 0.77
N GLY A 59 6.50 4.90 1.29
CA GLY A 59 6.36 3.44 1.38
C GLY A 59 6.53 2.75 0.03
N GLU A 60 5.90 3.29 -1.03
CA GLU A 60 6.00 2.75 -2.38
C GLU A 60 7.46 2.61 -2.88
N LYS A 61 8.33 3.60 -2.62
CA LYS A 61 9.74 3.55 -3.04
C LYS A 61 10.47 2.37 -2.40
N PHE A 62 10.21 2.11 -1.12
CA PHE A 62 10.76 0.96 -0.42
C PHE A 62 10.17 -0.35 -0.93
N ILE A 63 8.85 -0.40 -1.21
CA ILE A 63 8.19 -1.58 -1.79
C ILE A 63 8.78 -1.93 -3.16
N MET A 64 9.08 -0.95 -4.01
CA MET A 64 9.74 -1.18 -5.30
C MET A 64 11.14 -1.75 -5.17
N ALA A 65 11.86 -1.42 -4.08
CA ALA A 65 13.18 -1.97 -3.82
C ALA A 65 13.15 -3.43 -3.31
N VAL A 66 12.03 -3.89 -2.74
CA VAL A 66 11.88 -5.28 -2.24
C VAL A 66 12.23 -6.34 -3.30
N PRO A 67 11.62 -6.36 -4.50
CA PRO A 67 11.94 -7.37 -5.51
C PRO A 67 13.39 -7.25 -6.01
N VAL A 68 13.94 -6.03 -6.10
CA VAL A 68 15.33 -5.81 -6.51
C VAL A 68 16.29 -6.48 -5.53
N PHE A 69 16.14 -6.19 -4.24
CA PHE A 69 16.94 -6.82 -3.19
C PHE A 69 16.70 -8.33 -3.10
N GLY A 70 15.47 -8.80 -3.33
CA GLY A 70 15.14 -10.22 -3.36
C GLY A 70 15.85 -10.97 -4.48
N VAL A 71 15.86 -10.39 -5.69
CA VAL A 71 16.58 -10.95 -6.85
C VAL A 71 18.09 -10.96 -6.61
N LEU A 72 18.65 -9.86 -6.08
CA LEU A 72 20.07 -9.79 -5.71
C LEU A 72 20.44 -10.85 -4.66
N LEU A 73 19.57 -11.12 -3.69
CA LEU A 73 19.77 -12.19 -2.71
C LEU A 73 19.80 -13.57 -3.35
N VAL A 74 18.89 -13.87 -4.29
CA VAL A 74 18.88 -15.16 -5.00
C VAL A 74 20.18 -15.32 -5.79
N LEU A 75 20.63 -14.29 -6.50
CA LEU A 75 21.88 -14.29 -7.26
C LEU A 75 23.13 -14.47 -6.37
N ALA A 76 23.15 -13.82 -5.19
CA ALA A 76 24.24 -13.96 -4.23
C ALA A 76 24.21 -15.30 -3.47
N SER A 77 23.10 -16.03 -3.52
CA SER A 77 22.91 -17.28 -2.79
C SER A 77 23.38 -18.48 -3.63
N HIS A 78 24.67 -18.77 -3.63
CA HIS A 78 25.25 -19.86 -4.44
C HIS A 78 24.44 -21.19 -4.42
N LYS A 79 23.90 -21.61 -3.26
CA LYS A 79 23.11 -22.84 -3.12
C LYS A 79 21.82 -22.72 -2.31
N ALA A 80 21.54 -21.58 -1.68
CA ALA A 80 20.46 -21.47 -0.68
C ALA A 80 19.09 -21.09 -1.30
N ALA A 81 19.07 -20.23 -2.32
CA ALA A 81 17.87 -19.93 -3.09
C ALA A 81 18.18 -20.00 -4.59
N LYS A 82 17.24 -20.53 -5.37
CA LYS A 82 17.40 -20.67 -6.82
C LYS A 82 16.13 -20.21 -7.52
N PHE A 83 16.26 -19.63 -8.70
CA PHE A 83 15.10 -19.28 -9.55
C PHE A 83 14.27 -20.50 -9.99
N SER A 84 14.78 -21.72 -9.85
CA SER A 84 14.01 -22.94 -10.10
C SER A 84 13.02 -23.27 -8.98
N GLN A 85 13.11 -22.61 -7.82
CA GLN A 85 12.24 -22.90 -6.68
C GLN A 85 10.88 -22.22 -6.85
N THR A 86 9.81 -22.99 -6.66
CA THR A 86 8.44 -22.55 -6.88
C THR A 86 8.08 -21.29 -6.09
N TRP A 87 8.53 -21.19 -4.82
CA TRP A 87 8.23 -20.03 -3.98
C TRP A 87 8.80 -18.71 -4.52
N VAL A 88 9.94 -18.73 -5.23
CA VAL A 88 10.54 -17.53 -5.81
C VAL A 88 9.65 -16.96 -6.91
N TRP A 89 9.22 -17.82 -7.84
CA TRP A 89 8.32 -17.40 -8.92
C TRP A 89 6.94 -16.97 -8.41
N LEU A 90 6.37 -17.73 -7.48
CA LEU A 90 5.10 -17.35 -6.85
C LEU A 90 5.19 -15.97 -6.19
N ALA A 91 6.30 -15.67 -5.50
CA ALA A 91 6.47 -14.38 -4.87
C ALA A 91 6.57 -13.24 -5.89
N LEU A 92 7.34 -13.43 -6.97
CA LEU A 92 7.47 -12.42 -8.03
C LEU A 92 6.14 -12.14 -8.74
N ILE A 93 5.38 -13.20 -9.04
CA ILE A 93 4.07 -13.07 -9.70
C ILE A 93 3.06 -12.40 -8.76
N LEU A 94 2.95 -12.85 -7.52
CA LEU A 94 2.02 -12.27 -6.54
C LEU A 94 2.40 -10.82 -6.24
N PHE A 95 3.69 -10.50 -6.16
CA PHE A 95 4.15 -9.12 -6.02
C PHE A 95 3.75 -8.27 -7.22
N ALA A 96 3.95 -8.75 -8.46
CA ALA A 96 3.57 -8.02 -9.66
C ALA A 96 2.06 -7.75 -9.72
N ILE A 97 1.23 -8.73 -9.32
CA ILE A 97 -0.23 -8.57 -9.23
C ILE A 97 -0.59 -7.53 -8.17
N ALA A 98 -0.05 -7.66 -6.95
CA ALA A 98 -0.35 -6.74 -5.86
C ALA A 98 0.10 -5.32 -6.20
N PHE A 99 1.30 -5.14 -6.75
CA PHE A 99 1.82 -3.86 -7.19
C PHE A 99 0.97 -3.27 -8.33
N GLY A 100 0.61 -4.08 -9.32
CA GLY A 100 -0.27 -3.67 -10.41
C GLY A 100 -1.63 -3.17 -9.91
N VAL A 101 -2.26 -3.89 -8.97
CA VAL A 101 -3.52 -3.47 -8.34
C VAL A 101 -3.35 -2.19 -7.52
N ALA A 102 -2.25 -2.05 -6.79
CA ALA A 102 -1.94 -0.83 -6.03
C ALA A 102 -1.83 0.38 -6.97
N GLN A 103 -1.06 0.26 -8.06
CA GLN A 103 -0.81 1.34 -9.01
C GLN A 103 -2.03 1.68 -9.88
N ALA A 104 -2.70 0.66 -10.44
CA ALA A 104 -3.78 0.89 -11.40
C ALA A 104 -5.12 1.20 -10.72
N VAL A 105 -5.33 0.72 -9.49
CA VAL A 105 -6.65 0.79 -8.84
C VAL A 105 -6.62 1.56 -7.53
N HIS A 106 -5.70 1.23 -6.63
CA HIS A 106 -5.73 1.80 -5.28
C HIS A 106 -5.28 3.25 -5.26
N MET A 107 -4.12 3.55 -5.83
CA MET A 107 -3.53 4.89 -5.79
C MET A 107 -4.38 5.96 -6.49
N PRO A 108 -4.89 5.73 -7.72
CA PRO A 108 -5.78 6.69 -8.37
C PRO A 108 -7.08 6.91 -7.59
N ASN A 109 -7.58 5.88 -6.92
CA ASN A 109 -8.76 5.98 -6.07
C ASN A 109 -8.50 6.87 -4.85
N LEU A 110 -7.38 6.68 -4.14
CA LEU A 110 -7.01 7.51 -2.98
C LEU A 110 -6.78 8.97 -3.37
N ARG A 111 -6.09 9.23 -4.50
CA ARG A 111 -5.91 10.59 -5.04
C ARG A 111 -7.24 11.30 -5.25
N ARG A 112 -8.21 10.60 -5.86
CA ARG A 112 -9.54 11.18 -6.11
C ARG A 112 -10.33 11.38 -4.81
N MET A 113 -10.17 10.50 -3.82
CA MET A 113 -10.76 10.72 -2.50
C MET A 113 -10.24 12.00 -1.84
N ASN A 114 -8.92 12.25 -1.86
CA ASN A 114 -8.34 13.49 -1.32
C ASN A 114 -8.85 14.73 -2.06
N ALA A 115 -8.93 14.67 -3.39
CA ALA A 115 -9.50 15.77 -4.18
C ALA A 115 -10.96 16.08 -3.81
N LEU A 116 -11.80 15.04 -3.67
CA LEU A 116 -13.20 15.18 -3.22
C LEU A 116 -13.31 15.79 -1.81
N MET A 117 -12.43 15.38 -0.89
CA MET A 117 -12.38 15.99 0.45
C MET A 117 -12.04 17.49 0.37
N GLY A 118 -11.08 17.86 -0.50
CA GLY A 118 -10.75 19.27 -0.76
C GLY A 118 -11.90 20.07 -1.35
N GLU A 119 -12.61 19.52 -2.34
CA GLU A 119 -13.81 20.12 -2.93
C GLU A 119 -14.90 20.36 -1.88
N LEU A 120 -15.18 19.34 -1.05
CA LEU A 120 -16.17 19.43 0.04
C LEU A 120 -15.79 20.47 1.09
N ASN A 121 -14.52 20.56 1.46
CA ASN A 121 -14.04 21.55 2.41
C ASN A 121 -14.05 22.98 1.84
N ALA A 122 -13.90 23.15 0.52
CA ALA A 122 -14.00 24.44 -0.16
C ALA A 122 -15.44 24.94 -0.27
N MET A 123 -16.43 24.04 -0.26
CA MET A 123 -17.86 24.37 -0.27
C MET A 123 -18.43 24.73 1.12
N GLN A 124 -17.59 24.83 2.16
CA GLN A 124 -18.03 25.17 3.51
C GLN A 124 -17.97 26.68 3.82
N PRO A 125 -18.96 27.24 4.54
CA PRO A 125 -20.18 26.57 5.01
C PRO A 125 -21.15 26.29 3.85
N ALA A 126 -21.92 25.20 3.97
CA ALA A 126 -22.88 24.80 2.93
C ALA A 126 -23.81 25.98 2.57
N PRO A 127 -24.18 26.15 1.28
CA PRO A 127 -25.01 27.28 0.87
C PRO A 127 -26.32 27.30 1.65
N ALA A 128 -26.50 28.30 2.51
CA ALA A 128 -27.77 28.56 3.17
C ALA A 128 -28.64 29.41 2.23
N GLY A 129 -29.69 28.82 1.65
CA GLY A 129 -30.63 29.56 0.82
C GLY A 129 -31.61 28.69 0.04
N PRO A 130 -32.58 29.30 -0.67
CA PRO A 130 -33.67 28.61 -1.38
C PRO A 130 -33.23 27.67 -2.52
N GLY A 131 -31.92 27.60 -2.82
CA GLY A 131 -31.31 26.69 -3.79
C GLY A 131 -30.49 25.56 -3.15
N ALA A 132 -30.58 25.36 -1.84
CA ALA A 132 -29.93 24.22 -1.17
C ALA A 132 -30.50 22.92 -1.74
N MET A 133 -29.65 22.11 -2.38
CA MET A 133 -30.03 20.80 -2.92
C MET A 133 -30.69 19.94 -1.82
N ALA A 134 -31.78 19.26 -2.16
CA ALA A 134 -32.58 18.42 -1.25
C ALA A 134 -31.89 17.10 -0.82
N GLY A 135 -30.56 17.06 -0.77
CA GLY A 135 -29.80 15.87 -0.41
C GLY A 135 -28.30 16.16 -0.26
N PRO A 136 -27.50 15.16 0.19
CA PRO A 136 -26.06 15.31 0.29
C PRO A 136 -25.46 15.70 -1.07
N PRO A 137 -24.43 16.57 -1.11
CA PRO A 137 -23.74 16.88 -2.36
C PRO A 137 -23.28 15.59 -3.07
N PRO A 138 -23.34 15.51 -4.41
CA PRO A 138 -22.89 14.34 -5.16
C PRO A 138 -21.47 13.87 -4.79
N GLN A 139 -20.60 14.81 -4.40
CA GLN A 139 -19.24 14.57 -3.94
C GLN A 139 -19.19 13.70 -2.68
N VAL A 140 -20.16 13.83 -1.77
CA VAL A 140 -20.28 12.96 -0.59
C VAL A 140 -20.58 11.53 -1.00
N LEU A 141 -21.51 11.33 -1.95
CA LEU A 141 -21.86 10.00 -2.44
C LEU A 141 -20.69 9.34 -3.17
N GLU A 142 -19.98 10.09 -4.02
CA GLU A 142 -18.76 9.60 -4.69
C GLU A 142 -17.68 9.23 -3.66
N LEU A 143 -17.46 10.07 -2.66
CA LEU A 143 -16.46 9.83 -1.61
C LEU A 143 -16.78 8.55 -0.82
N LEU A 144 -18.05 8.30 -0.48
CA LEU A 144 -18.47 7.08 0.19
C LEU A 144 -18.24 5.83 -0.67
N ALA A 145 -18.61 5.87 -1.95
CA ALA A 145 -18.40 4.77 -2.88
C ALA A 145 -16.90 4.44 -3.04
N ARG A 146 -16.06 5.47 -3.17
CA ARG A 146 -14.61 5.33 -3.26
C ARG A 146 -13.98 4.86 -1.96
N GLY A 147 -14.50 5.29 -0.81
CA GLY A 147 -14.08 4.79 0.49
C GLY A 147 -14.33 3.28 0.64
N LYS A 148 -15.49 2.79 0.19
CA LYS A 148 -15.77 1.34 0.15
C LYS A 148 -14.79 0.60 -0.78
N LYS A 149 -14.52 1.16 -1.97
CA LYS A 149 -13.51 0.60 -2.89
C LYS A 149 -12.12 0.57 -2.26
N ALA A 150 -11.71 1.63 -1.58
CA ALA A 150 -10.43 1.69 -0.87
C ALA A 150 -10.33 0.62 0.21
N ALA A 151 -11.40 0.39 0.99
CA ALA A 151 -11.42 -0.65 2.01
C ALA A 151 -11.27 -2.07 1.42
N ILE A 152 -11.97 -2.37 0.32
CA ILE A 152 -11.90 -3.68 -0.36
C ILE A 152 -10.50 -3.91 -0.92
N VAL A 153 -9.99 -2.94 -1.71
CA VAL A 153 -8.68 -3.06 -2.35
C VAL A 153 -7.56 -3.06 -1.31
N GLY A 154 -7.65 -2.22 -0.27
CA GLY A 154 -6.69 -2.19 0.83
C GLY A 154 -6.63 -3.51 1.60
N THR A 155 -7.79 -4.12 1.87
CA THR A 155 -7.84 -5.46 2.49
C THR A 155 -7.17 -6.51 1.60
N PHE A 156 -7.48 -6.51 0.31
CA PHE A 156 -6.85 -7.41 -0.65
C PHE A 156 -5.32 -7.25 -0.64
N LEU A 157 -4.82 -6.01 -0.71
CA LEU A 157 -3.38 -5.74 -0.69
C LEU A 157 -2.74 -6.19 0.62
N ASN A 158 -3.37 -5.96 1.77
CA ASN A 158 -2.86 -6.43 3.07
C ASN A 158 -2.79 -7.96 3.13
N VAL A 159 -3.79 -8.66 2.60
CA VAL A 159 -3.75 -10.13 2.49
C VAL A 159 -2.61 -10.58 1.58
N MET A 160 -2.39 -9.91 0.44
CA MET A 160 -1.25 -10.19 -0.44
C MET A 160 0.10 -10.01 0.26
N VAL A 161 0.25 -8.96 1.08
CA VAL A 161 1.46 -8.76 1.90
C VAL A 161 1.66 -9.94 2.85
N ILE A 162 0.62 -10.36 3.58
CA ILE A 162 0.71 -11.49 4.50
C ILE A 162 1.11 -12.76 3.76
N VAL A 163 0.47 -13.06 2.63
CA VAL A 163 0.77 -14.23 1.80
C VAL A 163 2.21 -14.19 1.30
N LEU A 164 2.69 -13.04 0.82
CA LEU A 164 4.08 -12.86 0.36
C LEU A 164 5.07 -13.10 1.50
N VAL A 165 4.81 -12.58 2.70
CA VAL A 165 5.68 -12.79 3.87
C VAL A 165 5.70 -14.28 4.27
N VAL A 166 4.53 -14.93 4.35
CA VAL A 166 4.44 -16.36 4.66
C VAL A 166 5.21 -17.19 3.63
N LEU A 167 5.02 -16.88 2.34
CA LEU A 167 5.71 -17.55 1.25
C LEU A 167 7.25 -17.43 1.36
N MET A 168 7.74 -16.24 1.72
CA MET A 168 9.17 -15.96 1.89
C MET A 168 9.80 -16.59 3.13
N VAL A 169 9.01 -16.80 4.19
CA VAL A 169 9.48 -17.40 5.44
C VAL A 169 9.46 -18.92 5.37
N TRP A 170 8.32 -19.51 4.97
CA TRP A 170 8.16 -20.95 4.91
C TRP A 170 8.73 -21.58 3.65
N LYS A 171 8.81 -20.82 2.55
CA LYS A 171 9.48 -21.22 1.29
C LYS A 171 9.07 -22.63 0.84
N PRO A 172 7.77 -22.87 0.58
CA PRO A 172 7.27 -24.18 0.21
C PRO A 172 7.94 -24.68 -1.08
N GLY A 173 8.21 -25.99 -1.13
CA GLY A 173 8.90 -26.62 -2.26
C GLY A 173 10.42 -26.39 -2.29
N LEU A 174 11.01 -26.04 -1.14
CA LEU A 174 12.45 -26.15 -0.88
C LEU A 174 12.87 -27.60 -0.63
#